data_AF-A0A0D6L0D2-F1
#
_entry.id   AF-A0A0D6L0D2-F1
#
_cell.length_a   1.000
_cell.length_b   1.000
_cell.length_c   1.000
_cell.angle_alpha   90.00
_cell.angle_beta   90.00
_cell.angle_gamma   90.00
#
_symmetry.space_group_name_H-M   'P 1'
#
loop_
_entity.id
_entity.type
_entity.pdbx_description
1 polymer ?
#
loop_
_entity_poly.entity_id
_entity_poly.type
_entity_poly.pdbx_seq_one_letter_code
_entity_poly.pdbx_strand_id
1 'polypeptide(L)'
;MDIFVQSRGEKWSQEYTWVKNNQKTDEPSILHPLRPVIYGNNKSVFYITHFYDCEQPSIIVVRSKEQLLLLLTGIKAEWDAPGGAIYHSVAWLSSSKSLSREENVIRKLIIRALDDRLQNEISSVITATPENEHGFYINISRLEQLEKDESLLLVNGKSDDHIDKIGTNNEELKADLIKELTSQSLLQEEGVLIVVSDFVTKEVFREAKVWRGLSGKLKNEAWEAYEREKKSPPPEESWRRKKLILVMLFLVAVILAVLLIGQSQRENPLFNPQHPQKEQKQTEKSEQKEQKQAENPVRTPPSQHQEQSLMMSVPIKKTAKANLQDYS
;
A
#
# COMPACT_ATOMS: atom_id res chain seq x y z
N MET A 1 -10.79 1.90 15.27
CA MET A 1 -10.21 2.16 13.93
C MET A 1 -10.92 1.22 12.94
N ASP A 2 -10.47 1.11 11.70
CA ASP A 2 -10.90 -0.02 10.84
C ASP A 2 -10.11 -1.26 11.25
N ILE A 3 -10.79 -2.35 11.64
CA ILE A 3 -10.15 -3.59 12.11
C ILE A 3 -10.48 -4.73 11.13
N PHE A 4 -9.45 -5.45 10.69
CA PHE A 4 -9.55 -6.62 9.82
C PHE A 4 -8.83 -7.81 10.47
N VAL A 5 -9.36 -9.02 10.26
CA VAL A 5 -8.78 -10.27 10.79
C VAL A 5 -8.69 -11.30 9.67
N GLN A 6 -7.57 -12.01 9.61
CA GLN A 6 -7.38 -13.20 8.80
C GLN A 6 -7.40 -14.44 9.70
N SER A 7 -8.20 -15.44 9.35
CA SER A 7 -8.16 -16.76 9.98
C SER A 7 -8.74 -17.81 9.03
N ARG A 8 -8.61 -19.09 9.40
CA ARG A 8 -9.38 -20.20 8.83
C ARG A 8 -10.24 -20.87 9.90
N GLY A 9 -11.20 -21.68 9.46
CA GLY A 9 -11.98 -22.56 10.33
C GLY A 9 -11.32 -23.92 10.57
N GLU A 10 -12.02 -24.80 11.28
CA GLU A 10 -11.58 -26.17 11.59
C GLU A 10 -11.63 -27.13 10.39
N LYS A 11 -12.39 -26.81 9.33
CA LYS A 11 -12.59 -27.75 8.21
C LYS A 11 -11.51 -27.59 7.16
N TRP A 12 -11.00 -28.71 6.63
CA TRP A 12 -10.06 -28.73 5.48
C TRP A 12 -10.50 -27.89 4.27
N SER A 13 -11.81 -27.69 4.08
CA SER A 13 -12.39 -26.87 3.00
C SER A 13 -12.50 -25.38 3.32
N GLN A 14 -12.00 -24.92 4.47
CA GLN A 14 -12.01 -23.52 4.89
C GLN A 14 -10.58 -22.97 4.80
N GLU A 15 -10.34 -22.17 3.76
CA GLU A 15 -9.07 -21.47 3.55
C GLU A 15 -8.93 -20.25 4.46
N TYR A 16 -7.73 -19.68 4.52
CA TYR A 16 -7.50 -18.41 5.21
C TYR A 16 -8.25 -17.28 4.51
N THR A 17 -9.19 -16.66 5.21
CA THR A 17 -10.04 -15.58 4.68
C THR A 17 -9.93 -14.33 5.55
N TRP A 18 -9.94 -13.17 4.91
CA TRP A 18 -10.06 -11.88 5.59
C TRP A 18 -11.53 -11.55 5.85
N VAL A 19 -11.79 -11.00 7.03
CA VAL A 19 -13.11 -10.49 7.42
C VAL A 19 -12.97 -9.12 8.06
N LYS A 20 -13.99 -8.28 7.86
CA LYS A 20 -14.18 -7.00 8.55
C LYS A 20 -15.49 -7.07 9.31
N ASN A 21 -15.49 -6.82 10.62
CA ASN A 21 -16.71 -6.81 11.46
C ASN A 21 -17.58 -8.08 11.31
N ASN A 22 -16.96 -9.27 11.26
CA ASN A 22 -17.59 -10.57 10.99
C ASN A 22 -18.28 -10.70 9.61
N GLN A 23 -18.02 -9.80 8.67
CA GLN A 23 -18.44 -9.92 7.27
C GLN A 23 -17.22 -10.31 6.42
N LYS A 24 -17.40 -11.26 5.51
CA LYS A 24 -16.40 -11.58 4.47
C LYS A 24 -16.06 -10.33 3.69
N THR A 25 -14.77 -10.09 3.48
CA THR A 25 -14.30 -9.16 2.47
C THR A 25 -13.41 -9.92 1.50
N ASP A 26 -13.15 -9.35 0.32
CA ASP A 26 -11.89 -9.64 -0.37
C ASP A 26 -10.71 -9.29 0.57
N GLU A 27 -9.49 -9.77 0.28
CA GLU A 27 -8.32 -9.28 1.02
C GLU A 27 -8.33 -7.74 1.02
N PRO A 28 -8.28 -7.07 2.20
CA PRO A 28 -8.53 -5.65 2.33
C PRO A 28 -7.81 -4.88 1.22
N SER A 29 -8.49 -3.94 0.57
CA SER A 29 -7.96 -3.22 -0.62
C SER A 29 -6.77 -2.29 -0.32
N ILE A 30 -6.16 -2.45 0.85
CA ILE A 30 -4.91 -1.85 1.31
C ILE A 30 -3.80 -2.90 1.53
N LEU A 31 -4.12 -4.19 1.71
CA LEU A 31 -3.15 -5.29 1.73
C LEU A 31 -2.81 -5.73 0.30
N HIS A 32 -3.83 -6.01 -0.52
CA HIS A 32 -3.67 -6.37 -1.94
C HIS A 32 -2.83 -5.32 -2.70
N PRO A 33 -2.95 -4.01 -2.41
CA PRO A 33 -1.96 -3.03 -2.84
C PRO A 33 -1.73 -1.92 -1.81
N LEU A 34 -0.91 -2.16 -0.77
CA LEU A 34 -0.20 -1.06 -0.12
C LEU A 34 0.86 -0.56 -1.11
N ARG A 35 0.41 0.27 -2.06
CA ARG A 35 1.26 1.23 -2.77
C ARG A 35 1.30 2.50 -1.91
N PRO A 36 2.36 2.70 -1.13
CA PRO A 36 3.54 3.39 -1.58
C PRO A 36 4.35 2.45 -2.48
N VAL A 37 4.77 2.93 -3.66
CA VAL A 37 5.93 2.29 -4.29
C VAL A 37 7.10 2.68 -3.41
N ILE A 38 7.50 1.78 -2.51
CA ILE A 38 8.68 1.92 -1.67
C ILE A 38 9.87 1.80 -2.61
N TYR A 39 10.17 2.88 -3.34
CA TYR A 39 11.36 3.00 -4.16
C TYR A 39 12.56 2.94 -3.23
N GLY A 40 13.09 1.73 -3.06
CA GLY A 40 14.45 1.50 -2.61
C GLY A 40 15.45 2.06 -3.61
N ASN A 41 16.72 2.15 -3.23
CA ASN A 41 17.73 2.87 -4.02
C ASN A 41 17.83 2.34 -5.48
N ASN A 42 17.55 1.05 -5.67
CA ASN A 42 17.60 0.34 -6.96
C ASN A 42 16.27 0.33 -7.76
N LYS A 43 15.23 1.06 -7.32
CA LYS A 43 13.82 0.95 -7.80
C LYS A 43 13.11 -0.38 -7.47
N SER A 44 13.66 -1.16 -6.54
CA SER A 44 13.00 -2.32 -5.94
C SER A 44 11.58 -1.97 -5.46
N VAL A 45 10.63 -2.90 -5.56
CA VAL A 45 9.23 -2.70 -5.17
C VAL A 45 8.87 -3.69 -4.07
N PHE A 46 8.69 -3.17 -2.85
CA PHE A 46 8.31 -3.98 -1.69
C PHE A 46 6.79 -3.96 -1.46
N TYR A 47 6.22 -5.16 -1.31
CA TYR A 47 4.88 -5.40 -0.76
C TYR A 47 4.98 -5.83 0.70
N ILE A 48 3.91 -5.69 1.49
CA ILE A 48 3.88 -6.06 2.92
C ILE A 48 4.37 -7.51 3.13
N THR A 49 4.01 -8.42 2.21
CA THR A 49 4.37 -9.84 2.19
C THR A 49 5.87 -10.15 2.07
N HIS A 50 6.75 -9.16 1.93
CA HIS A 50 8.20 -9.35 2.07
C HIS A 50 8.68 -9.24 3.53
N PHE A 51 7.83 -8.75 4.44
CA PHE A 51 8.19 -8.41 5.82
C PHE A 51 7.62 -9.38 6.87
N TYR A 52 6.82 -10.37 6.47
CA TYR A 52 6.28 -11.41 7.34
C TYR A 52 6.16 -12.77 6.63
N ASP A 53 6.11 -13.80 7.45
CA ASP A 53 5.50 -15.10 7.14
C ASP A 53 4.21 -15.19 7.97
N CYS A 54 3.12 -15.71 7.43
CA CYS A 54 1.83 -15.74 8.14
C CYS A 54 1.84 -16.70 9.34
N GLU A 55 2.73 -17.68 9.35
CA GLU A 55 2.93 -18.62 10.47
C GLU A 55 3.94 -18.12 11.51
N GLN A 56 4.63 -16.99 11.28
CA GLN A 56 5.64 -16.44 12.18
C GLN A 56 5.17 -15.12 12.84
N PRO A 57 5.30 -14.98 14.18
CA PRO A 57 5.02 -13.74 14.89
C PRO A 57 5.75 -12.55 14.26
N SER A 58 4.99 -11.60 13.72
CA SER A 58 5.54 -10.39 13.11
C SER A 58 4.71 -9.15 13.45
N ILE A 59 5.38 -8.01 13.64
CA ILE A 59 4.78 -6.69 13.83
C ILE A 59 5.21 -5.81 12.66
N ILE A 60 4.27 -5.29 11.87
CA ILE A 60 4.57 -4.41 10.72
C ILE A 60 3.77 -3.12 10.83
N VAL A 61 4.43 -1.98 10.62
CA VAL A 61 3.83 -0.65 10.63
C VAL A 61 4.22 0.11 9.36
N VAL A 62 3.24 0.59 8.60
CA VAL A 62 3.45 1.28 7.33
C VAL A 62 2.61 2.55 7.26
N ARG A 63 3.20 3.66 6.81
CA ARG A 63 2.49 4.92 6.53
C ARG A 63 2.38 5.16 5.02
N SER A 64 1.18 5.52 4.56
CA SER A 64 0.85 5.78 3.16
C SER A 64 -0.35 6.72 3.06
N LYS A 65 -0.25 7.83 2.32
CA LYS A 65 -1.35 8.76 1.99
C LYS A 65 -2.22 9.15 3.17
N GLU A 66 -1.58 9.66 4.22
CA GLU A 66 -2.24 10.06 5.47
C GLU A 66 -2.98 8.92 6.20
N GLN A 67 -2.63 7.66 5.89
CA GLN A 67 -3.03 6.47 6.63
C GLN A 67 -1.82 5.76 7.24
N LEU A 68 -2.06 5.10 8.37
CA LEU A 68 -1.14 4.29 9.14
C LEU A 68 -1.79 2.90 9.32
N LEU A 69 -1.09 1.86 8.87
CA LEU A 69 -1.45 0.47 9.05
C LEU A 69 -0.56 -0.14 10.14
N LEU A 70 -1.17 -0.82 11.11
CA LEU A 70 -0.52 -1.83 11.94
C LEU A 70 -1.02 -3.20 11.49
N LEU A 71 -0.10 -4.13 11.22
CA LEU A 71 -0.38 -5.54 10.95
C LEU A 71 0.37 -6.40 11.97
N LEU A 72 -0.32 -7.33 12.59
CA LEU A 72 0.22 -8.42 13.40
C LEU A 72 -0.05 -9.75 12.70
N THR A 73 0.90 -10.69 12.69
CA THR A 73 0.77 -12.03 12.07
C THR A 73 1.30 -13.12 13.01
N GLY A 74 1.09 -14.39 12.67
CA GLY A 74 1.64 -15.52 13.44
C GLY A 74 1.01 -15.73 14.83
N ILE A 75 -0.12 -15.08 15.12
CA ILE A 75 -0.77 -15.18 16.44
C ILE A 75 -1.43 -16.56 16.51
N LYS A 76 -0.82 -17.52 17.23
CA LYS A 76 -1.36 -18.89 17.30
C LYS A 76 -2.77 -18.90 17.91
N ALA A 77 -3.68 -19.61 17.27
CA ALA A 77 -5.02 -19.90 17.75
C ALA A 77 -5.00 -20.82 18.98
N GLU A 78 -6.06 -20.74 19.79
CA GLU A 78 -6.32 -21.68 20.89
C GLU A 78 -6.73 -23.09 20.41
N TRP A 79 -7.02 -23.26 19.12
CA TRP A 79 -7.37 -24.54 18.48
C TRP A 79 -6.49 -24.83 17.26
N ASP A 80 -6.19 -26.11 17.04
CA ASP A 80 -5.55 -26.60 15.83
C ASP A 80 -6.60 -27.15 14.85
N ALA A 81 -6.33 -27.11 13.54
CA ALA A 81 -7.13 -27.80 12.54
C ALA A 81 -6.54 -29.18 12.20
N PRO A 82 -7.33 -30.09 11.60
CA PRO A 82 -6.79 -31.15 10.77
C PRO A 82 -5.84 -30.54 9.71
N GLY A 83 -4.55 -30.86 9.81
CA GLY A 83 -3.49 -30.23 9.02
C GLY A 83 -2.54 -29.32 9.81
N GLY A 84 -2.79 -29.08 11.10
CA GLY A 84 -1.89 -28.39 12.01
C GLY A 84 -2.46 -27.08 12.59
N ALA A 85 -1.60 -26.33 13.26
CA ALA A 85 -1.94 -25.07 13.93
C ALA A 85 -2.67 -24.08 13.01
N ILE A 86 -3.49 -23.23 13.62
CA ILE A 86 -4.03 -22.03 12.98
C ILE A 86 -3.26 -20.82 13.51
N TYR A 87 -2.97 -19.88 12.61
CA TYR A 87 -2.39 -18.59 12.95
C TYR A 87 -3.32 -17.48 12.48
N HIS A 88 -3.54 -16.49 13.33
CA HIS A 88 -4.32 -15.31 13.01
C HIS A 88 -3.41 -14.16 12.56
N SER A 89 -3.89 -13.38 11.60
CA SER A 89 -3.37 -12.04 11.31
C SER A 89 -4.41 -11.01 11.70
N VAL A 90 -4.01 -9.89 12.32
CA VAL A 90 -4.93 -8.79 12.65
C VAL A 90 -4.33 -7.46 12.20
N ALA A 91 -5.14 -6.67 11.51
CA ALA A 91 -4.75 -5.38 10.96
C ALA A 91 -5.64 -4.25 11.49
N TRP A 92 -5.01 -3.19 12.01
CA TRP A 92 -5.65 -1.93 12.37
C TRP A 92 -5.27 -0.86 11.36
N LEU A 93 -6.27 -0.25 10.73
CA LEU A 93 -6.13 0.81 9.75
C LEU A 93 -6.71 2.13 10.28
N SER A 94 -5.87 3.17 10.31
CA SER A 94 -6.29 4.54 10.64
C SER A 94 -7.40 5.06 9.71
N SER A 95 -8.40 5.73 10.28
CA SER A 95 -9.36 6.53 9.53
C SER A 95 -8.78 7.92 9.23
N SER A 96 -8.91 8.42 8.00
CA SER A 96 -8.20 9.64 7.53
C SER A 96 -8.69 10.97 8.14
N LYS A 97 -9.27 10.95 9.34
CA LYS A 97 -9.86 12.11 10.03
C LYS A 97 -8.99 12.65 11.17
N SER A 98 -8.15 11.83 11.80
CA SER A 98 -7.23 12.31 12.87
C SER A 98 -6.09 11.32 13.17
N LEU A 99 -5.02 11.38 12.36
CA LEU A 99 -3.85 10.52 12.53
C LEU A 99 -3.22 10.60 13.94
N SER A 100 -3.18 11.76 14.59
CA SER A 100 -2.47 11.91 15.88
C SER A 100 -3.10 11.13 17.03
N ARG A 101 -4.41 10.87 16.99
CA ARG A 101 -5.08 10.00 17.98
C ARG A 101 -4.82 8.53 17.67
N GLU A 102 -4.95 8.13 16.40
CA GLU A 102 -4.83 6.74 15.97
C GLU A 102 -3.37 6.26 15.94
N GLU A 103 -2.40 7.15 15.70
CA GLU A 103 -0.97 6.91 15.90
C GLU A 103 -0.68 6.55 17.36
N ASN A 104 -1.30 7.23 18.32
CA ASN A 104 -1.15 6.89 19.74
C ASN A 104 -1.84 5.57 20.11
N VAL A 105 -2.93 5.18 19.45
CA VAL A 105 -3.51 3.83 19.58
C VAL A 105 -2.54 2.78 19.03
N ILE A 106 -2.03 2.98 17.81
CA ILE A 106 -1.06 2.08 17.18
C ILE A 106 0.23 1.96 18.02
N ARG A 107 0.79 3.05 18.54
CA ARG A 107 1.96 3.04 19.45
C ARG A 107 1.72 2.14 20.67
N LYS A 108 0.55 2.23 21.32
CA LYS A 108 0.19 1.36 22.46
C LYS A 108 0.07 -0.11 22.06
N LEU A 109 -0.55 -0.40 20.92
CA LEU A 109 -0.69 -1.77 20.41
C LEU A 109 0.68 -2.38 20.05
N ILE A 110 1.58 -1.61 19.43
CA ILE A 110 2.96 -2.04 19.16
C ILE A 110 3.71 -2.36 20.47
N ILE A 111 3.68 -1.46 21.46
CA ILE A 111 4.32 -1.68 22.76
C ILE A 111 3.81 -2.98 23.41
N ARG A 112 2.49 -3.20 23.43
CA ARG A 112 1.89 -4.42 23.98
C ARG A 112 2.17 -5.68 23.16
N ALA A 113 2.49 -5.56 21.87
CA ALA A 113 2.95 -6.67 21.03
C ALA A 113 4.44 -6.98 21.26
N LEU A 114 5.29 -5.97 21.49
CA LEU A 114 6.71 -6.15 21.83
C LEU A 114 6.89 -6.82 23.21
N ASP A 115 6.01 -6.52 24.16
CA ASP A 115 5.89 -7.20 25.47
C ASP A 115 5.20 -8.58 25.40
N ASP A 116 4.85 -9.09 24.20
CA ASP A 116 4.10 -10.33 23.94
C ASP A 116 2.70 -10.45 24.60
N ARG A 117 2.27 -9.44 25.34
CA ARG A 117 0.95 -9.35 26.01
C ARG A 117 -0.20 -9.41 25.01
N LEU A 118 -0.11 -8.65 23.93
CA LEU A 118 -1.21 -8.45 22.97
C LEU A 118 -1.56 -9.72 22.17
N GLN A 119 -0.60 -10.62 21.94
CA GLN A 119 -0.83 -11.85 21.17
C GLN A 119 -1.88 -12.74 21.86
N ASN A 120 -1.74 -12.95 23.17
CA ASN A 120 -2.65 -13.75 23.99
C ASN A 120 -4.04 -13.13 24.07
N GLU A 121 -4.12 -11.80 24.20
CA GLU A 121 -5.39 -11.08 24.23
C GLU A 121 -6.17 -11.24 22.91
N ILE A 122 -5.49 -11.15 21.76
CA ILE A 122 -6.10 -11.35 20.44
C ILE A 122 -6.56 -12.80 20.24
N SER A 123 -5.75 -13.79 20.63
CA SER A 123 -6.10 -15.21 20.48
C SER A 123 -7.43 -15.53 21.18
N SER A 124 -7.62 -15.04 22.41
CA SER A 124 -8.87 -15.21 23.19
C SER A 124 -10.11 -14.46 22.66
N VAL A 125 -9.98 -13.74 21.53
CA VAL A 125 -11.03 -12.89 20.94
C VAL A 125 -11.50 -13.41 19.58
N ILE A 126 -10.75 -14.33 18.97
CA ILE A 126 -11.13 -15.07 17.77
C ILE A 126 -11.43 -16.50 18.21
N THR A 127 -12.55 -17.09 17.77
CA THR A 127 -12.97 -18.42 18.24
C THR A 127 -13.46 -19.28 17.08
N ALA A 128 -13.16 -20.59 17.09
CA ALA A 128 -13.76 -21.54 16.17
C ALA A 128 -15.31 -21.47 16.24
N THR A 129 -15.96 -21.46 15.08
CA THR A 129 -17.42 -21.62 14.95
C THR A 129 -17.69 -22.50 13.73
N PRO A 130 -17.68 -23.83 13.87
CA PRO A 130 -17.76 -24.76 12.73
C PRO A 130 -19.02 -24.64 11.88
N GLU A 131 -20.08 -24.01 12.39
CA GLU A 131 -21.34 -23.75 11.68
C GLU A 131 -21.33 -22.45 10.87
N ASN A 132 -20.38 -21.54 11.11
CA ASN A 132 -20.22 -20.31 10.34
C ASN A 132 -19.59 -20.62 8.96
N GLU A 133 -19.95 -19.85 7.92
CA GLU A 133 -19.39 -19.99 6.56
C GLU A 133 -17.85 -19.94 6.59
N HIS A 134 -17.31 -18.99 7.35
CA HIS A 134 -15.86 -18.78 7.47
C HIS A 134 -15.20 -19.71 8.51
N GLY A 135 -16.01 -20.37 9.36
CA GLY A 135 -15.57 -21.35 10.36
C GLY A 135 -14.96 -20.77 11.64
N PHE A 136 -14.89 -19.44 11.76
CA PHE A 136 -14.46 -18.71 12.95
C PHE A 136 -15.33 -17.47 13.17
N TYR A 137 -15.34 -16.95 14.39
CA TYR A 137 -16.06 -15.75 14.83
C TYR A 137 -15.10 -14.83 15.59
N ILE A 138 -15.34 -13.52 15.54
CA ILE A 138 -14.52 -12.52 16.23
C ILE A 138 -15.42 -11.70 17.17
N ASN A 139 -15.03 -11.60 18.43
CA ASN A 139 -15.61 -10.63 19.35
C ASN A 139 -15.02 -9.23 19.09
N ILE A 140 -15.47 -8.58 18.01
CA ILE A 140 -15.01 -7.27 17.54
C ILE A 140 -15.00 -6.23 18.68
N SER A 141 -16.01 -6.23 19.54
CA SER A 141 -16.10 -5.29 20.67
C SER A 141 -15.00 -5.50 21.73
N ARG A 142 -14.36 -6.68 21.80
CA ARG A 142 -13.12 -6.88 22.59
C ARG A 142 -11.89 -6.35 21.86
N LEU A 143 -11.78 -6.51 20.52
CA LEU A 143 -10.70 -5.84 19.76
C LEU A 143 -10.78 -4.31 19.87
N GLU A 144 -12.00 -3.75 19.84
CA GLU A 144 -12.25 -2.32 20.10
C GLU A 144 -11.99 -1.90 21.56
N GLN A 145 -11.85 -2.82 22.51
CA GLN A 145 -11.41 -2.51 23.88
C GLN A 145 -9.88 -2.41 23.95
N LEU A 146 -9.14 -3.15 23.11
CA LEU A 146 -7.68 -3.04 23.01
C LEU A 146 -7.25 -1.62 22.60
N GLU A 147 -8.02 -0.94 21.76
CA GLU A 147 -7.80 0.46 21.36
C GLU A 147 -8.01 1.48 22.51
N LYS A 148 -8.69 1.09 23.60
CA LYS A 148 -9.15 1.98 24.68
C LYS A 148 -8.29 1.87 25.95
N ASP A 149 -7.14 1.22 25.86
CA ASP A 149 -6.22 1.07 26.99
C ASP A 149 -5.55 2.40 27.34
N GLU A 150 -5.97 3.00 28.47
CA GLU A 150 -5.43 4.26 28.99
C GLU A 150 -4.20 4.07 29.90
N SER A 151 -3.83 2.82 30.27
CA SER A 151 -2.76 2.56 31.25
C SER A 151 -1.37 3.01 30.79
N LEU A 152 -1.08 2.93 29.49
CA LEU A 152 0.17 3.41 28.90
C LEU A 152 0.10 4.94 28.68
N LEU A 153 0.93 5.68 29.43
CA LEU A 153 1.15 7.11 29.22
C LEU A 153 2.18 7.33 28.11
N LEU A 154 1.74 7.81 26.95
CA LEU A 154 2.61 8.19 25.84
C LEU A 154 2.96 9.67 25.90
N VAL A 155 4.22 10.01 25.68
CA VAL A 155 4.66 11.39 25.42
C VAL A 155 4.66 11.61 23.92
N ASN A 156 4.10 12.74 23.47
CA ASN A 156 4.17 13.16 22.07
C ASN A 156 5.44 13.97 21.81
N GLY A 157 6.61 13.37 22.09
CA GLY A 157 7.90 13.92 21.67
C GLY A 157 8.03 13.90 20.16
N LYS A 158 8.84 14.81 19.61
CA LYS A 158 9.10 14.84 18.17
C LYS A 158 9.88 13.59 17.74
N SER A 159 9.56 13.08 16.56
CA SER A 159 10.39 12.14 15.80
C SER A 159 11.56 12.89 15.15
N ASP A 160 12.45 13.50 15.96
CA ASP A 160 13.61 14.24 15.46
C ASP A 160 14.74 13.29 14.95
N ASP A 161 14.66 11.99 15.25
CA ASP A 161 15.61 10.97 14.78
C ASP A 161 15.20 10.30 13.45
N HIS A 162 15.61 10.92 12.35
CA HIS A 162 15.48 10.38 10.99
C HIS A 162 16.55 9.33 10.61
N ILE A 163 17.38 8.84 11.55
CA ILE A 163 18.34 7.77 11.28
C ILE A 163 17.60 6.43 11.29
N ASP A 164 17.73 5.64 10.22
CA ASP A 164 17.14 4.31 10.13
C ASP A 164 18.03 3.29 10.86
N LYS A 165 17.44 2.34 11.59
CA LYS A 165 18.17 1.40 12.48
C LYS A 165 17.67 -0.03 12.34
N ILE A 166 18.59 -1.00 12.39
CA ILE A 166 18.28 -2.43 12.41
C ILE A 166 18.97 -3.18 13.56
N GLY A 167 18.30 -4.18 14.13
CA GLY A 167 18.76 -4.95 15.29
C GLY A 167 18.39 -6.42 15.23
N THR A 168 19.07 -7.25 16.01
CA THR A 168 18.59 -8.62 16.29
C THR A 168 17.26 -8.55 17.03
N ASN A 169 16.30 -9.43 16.71
CA ASN A 169 15.06 -9.54 17.48
C ASN A 169 15.37 -10.16 18.86
N ASN A 170 15.59 -9.32 19.86
CA ASN A 170 15.89 -9.71 21.23
C ASN A 170 15.22 -8.75 22.24
N GLU A 171 15.13 -9.16 23.51
CA GLU A 171 14.41 -8.40 24.54
C GLU A 171 15.05 -7.04 24.87
N GLU A 172 16.36 -6.87 24.68
CA GLU A 172 17.06 -5.60 24.91
C GLU A 172 16.67 -4.54 23.86
N LEU A 173 16.71 -4.91 22.57
CA LEU A 173 16.36 -4.00 21.48
C LEU A 173 14.83 -3.83 21.34
N LYS A 174 14.02 -4.82 21.75
CA LYS A 174 12.57 -4.64 22.01
C LYS A 174 12.34 -3.58 23.10
N ALA A 175 13.01 -3.66 24.24
CA ALA A 175 12.84 -2.72 25.35
C ALA A 175 13.27 -1.29 24.99
N ASP A 176 14.36 -1.13 24.23
CA ASP A 176 14.79 0.16 23.70
C ASP A 176 13.77 0.72 22.69
N LEU A 177 13.18 -0.12 21.83
CA LEU A 177 12.10 0.28 20.92
C LEU A 177 10.82 0.68 21.67
N ILE A 178 10.44 -0.03 22.74
CA ILE A 178 9.32 0.34 23.63
C ILE A 178 9.55 1.72 24.25
N LYS A 179 10.76 1.99 24.74
CA LYS A 179 11.18 3.25 25.34
C LYS A 179 11.19 4.41 24.33
N GLU A 180 11.62 4.15 23.10
CA GLU A 180 11.50 5.12 21.99
C GLU A 180 10.03 5.39 21.67
N LEU A 181 9.21 4.35 21.45
CA LEU A 181 7.78 4.47 21.15
C LEU A 181 6.96 5.11 22.27
N THR A 182 7.40 5.00 23.52
CA THR A 182 6.77 5.68 24.66
C THR A 182 7.06 7.19 24.67
N SER A 183 8.24 7.59 24.21
CA SER A 183 8.73 8.97 24.32
C SER A 183 8.58 9.81 23.04
N GLN A 184 8.57 9.17 21.86
CA GLN A 184 8.53 9.83 20.55
C GLN A 184 7.30 9.39 19.73
N SER A 185 6.73 10.33 18.97
CA SER A 185 5.79 10.04 17.88
C SER A 185 6.43 9.18 16.79
N LEU A 186 5.61 8.54 15.96
CA LEU A 186 6.12 7.83 14.78
C LEU A 186 6.62 8.83 13.73
N LEU A 187 7.55 8.38 12.88
CA LEU A 187 7.98 9.16 11.72
C LEU A 187 6.80 9.46 10.79
N GLN A 188 6.71 10.70 10.30
CA GLN A 188 5.58 11.20 9.50
C GLN A 188 5.76 11.02 7.99
N GLU A 189 6.93 10.58 7.53
CA GLU A 189 7.23 10.25 6.13
C GLU A 189 6.48 8.98 5.68
N GLU A 190 6.13 8.89 4.38
CA GLU A 190 5.60 7.65 3.79
C GLU A 190 6.68 6.55 3.71
N GLY A 191 6.29 5.33 4.03
CA GLY A 191 7.19 4.17 4.01
C GLY A 191 6.90 3.17 5.12
N VAL A 192 7.77 2.18 5.24
CA VAL A 192 7.73 1.18 6.30
C VAL A 192 8.42 1.74 7.54
N LEU A 193 7.68 1.87 8.63
CA LEU A 193 8.17 2.53 9.85
C LEU A 193 8.80 1.52 10.80
N ILE A 194 8.09 0.42 11.08
CA ILE A 194 8.54 -0.60 12.04
C ILE A 194 8.29 -1.97 11.43
N VAL A 195 9.28 -2.85 11.53
CA VAL A 195 9.15 -4.29 11.23
C VAL A 195 9.89 -5.07 12.30
N VAL A 196 9.18 -5.95 13.00
CA VAL A 196 9.77 -6.96 13.89
C VAL A 196 9.34 -8.31 13.34
N SER A 197 10.28 -9.12 12.85
CA SER A 197 9.98 -10.43 12.27
C SER A 197 11.25 -11.27 12.10
N ASP A 198 11.21 -12.53 12.53
CA ASP A 198 12.36 -13.43 12.42
C ASP A 198 12.64 -13.94 11.01
N PHE A 199 11.85 -13.53 10.02
CA PHE A 199 12.04 -13.87 8.61
C PHE A 199 12.98 -12.91 7.84
N VAL A 200 12.96 -11.61 8.17
CA VAL A 200 13.43 -10.53 7.28
C VAL A 200 14.96 -10.36 7.29
N THR A 201 15.58 -10.14 6.13
CA THR A 201 17.04 -9.96 6.02
C THR A 201 17.49 -8.50 6.08
N LYS A 202 18.80 -8.31 6.32
CA LYS A 202 19.47 -7.00 6.38
C LYS A 202 19.29 -6.16 5.12
N GLU A 203 19.30 -6.83 3.96
CA GLU A 203 19.18 -6.25 2.63
C GLU A 203 17.76 -5.72 2.42
N VAL A 204 16.75 -6.51 2.80
CA VAL A 204 15.33 -6.14 2.69
C VAL A 204 15.03 -4.90 3.54
N PHE A 205 15.50 -4.84 4.80
CA PHE A 205 15.33 -3.64 5.63
C PHE A 205 15.95 -2.39 4.99
N ARG A 206 17.21 -2.51 4.53
CA ARG A 206 17.98 -1.39 3.97
C ARG A 206 17.41 -0.88 2.66
N GLU A 207 17.04 -1.78 1.74
CA GLU A 207 16.41 -1.38 0.48
C GLU A 207 15.01 -0.79 0.69
N ALA A 208 14.22 -1.34 1.62
CA ALA A 208 12.90 -0.80 1.95
C ALA A 208 12.93 0.48 2.82
N LYS A 209 14.10 0.87 3.34
CA LYS A 209 14.30 2.02 4.25
C LYS A 209 13.42 1.93 5.50
N VAL A 210 13.42 0.75 6.14
CA VAL A 210 12.68 0.51 7.38
C VAL A 210 13.29 1.29 8.53
N TRP A 211 12.53 2.21 9.13
CA TRP A 211 13.01 3.12 10.16
C TRP A 211 13.45 2.39 11.44
N ARG A 212 12.70 1.40 11.92
CA ARG A 212 13.09 0.48 13.02
C ARG A 212 12.84 -0.98 12.62
N GLY A 213 13.91 -1.71 12.30
CA GLY A 213 13.84 -3.13 11.95
C GLY A 213 14.43 -4.05 13.01
N LEU A 214 13.72 -5.10 13.43
CA LEU A 214 14.23 -6.16 14.30
C LEU A 214 14.02 -7.53 13.64
N SER A 215 15.03 -8.41 13.66
CA SER A 215 14.94 -9.76 13.06
C SER A 215 15.92 -10.76 13.66
N GLY A 216 15.45 -11.99 13.94
CA GLY A 216 16.27 -13.15 14.28
C GLY A 216 17.17 -13.69 13.15
N LYS A 217 17.13 -13.12 11.92
CA LYS A 217 18.17 -13.33 10.89
C LYS A 217 19.42 -12.48 11.13
N LEU A 218 19.30 -11.40 11.90
CA LEU A 218 20.43 -10.54 12.26
C LEU A 218 21.17 -11.12 13.48
N LYS A 219 22.42 -10.65 13.68
CA LYS A 219 23.32 -11.13 14.74
C LYS A 219 24.09 -10.00 15.43
N ASN A 220 23.62 -8.77 15.29
CA ASN A 220 24.17 -7.60 15.98
C ASN A 220 23.48 -7.43 17.34
N GLU A 221 24.27 -7.39 18.40
CA GLU A 221 23.82 -7.24 19.79
C GLU A 221 23.19 -5.85 20.04
N ALA A 222 23.74 -4.82 19.39
CA ALA A 222 23.29 -3.43 19.46
C ALA A 222 22.74 -2.92 18.12
N TRP A 223 21.93 -1.86 18.16
CA TRP A 223 21.37 -1.17 16.98
C TRP A 223 22.45 -0.78 15.96
N GLU A 224 22.32 -1.28 14.73
CA GLU A 224 23.08 -0.83 13.58
C GLU A 224 22.31 0.28 12.84
N ALA A 225 22.79 1.52 12.98
CA ALA A 225 22.33 2.65 12.19
C ALA A 225 22.78 2.54 10.72
N TYR A 226 21.94 2.99 9.79
CA TYR A 226 22.30 3.13 8.38
C TYR A 226 21.73 4.42 7.79
N GLU A 227 22.46 5.02 6.86
CA GLU A 227 22.03 6.30 6.26
C GLU A 227 20.87 6.10 5.29
N ARG A 228 19.76 6.79 5.57
CA ARG A 228 18.75 7.09 4.58
C ARG A 228 19.35 7.98 3.50
N GLU A 229 19.82 7.40 2.40
CA GLU A 229 20.20 8.16 1.20
C GLU A 229 19.12 9.20 0.89
N LYS A 230 19.48 10.48 1.05
CA LYS A 230 18.56 11.62 0.93
C LYS A 230 18.09 11.68 -0.53
N LYS A 231 16.85 11.23 -0.77
CA LYS A 231 16.23 11.24 -2.09
C LYS A 231 16.31 12.64 -2.68
N SER A 232 17.15 12.82 -3.70
CA SER A 232 16.97 13.91 -4.64
C SER A 232 15.56 13.80 -5.22
N PRO A 233 14.81 14.92 -5.33
CA PRO A 233 13.37 14.85 -5.58
C PRO A 233 13.08 14.11 -6.89
N PRO A 234 12.04 13.24 -6.93
CA PRO A 234 11.82 12.33 -8.05
C PRO A 234 11.72 13.09 -9.38
N PRO A 235 12.22 12.53 -10.50
CA PRO A 235 12.33 13.27 -11.76
C PRO A 235 11.03 13.94 -12.21
N GLU A 236 9.87 13.31 -11.98
CA GLU A 236 8.55 13.85 -12.26
C GLU A 236 8.23 15.17 -11.55
N GLU A 237 8.59 15.31 -10.28
CA GLU A 237 8.40 16.56 -9.52
C GLU A 237 9.28 17.67 -10.12
N SER A 238 10.53 17.36 -10.43
CA SER A 238 11.42 18.30 -11.12
C SER A 238 10.88 18.69 -12.51
N TRP A 239 10.25 17.74 -13.23
CA TRP A 239 9.70 17.96 -14.57
C TRP A 239 8.38 18.72 -14.55
N ARG A 240 7.50 18.46 -13.57
CA ARG A 240 6.29 19.26 -13.32
C ARG A 240 6.66 20.70 -12.97
N ARG A 241 7.61 20.93 -12.05
CA ARG A 241 8.10 22.27 -11.71
C ARG A 241 8.73 22.97 -12.94
N LYS A 242 9.58 22.28 -13.71
CA LYS A 242 10.15 22.80 -14.97
C LYS A 242 9.08 23.13 -16.02
N LYS A 243 8.05 22.29 -16.20
CA LYS A 243 6.91 22.57 -17.08
C LYS A 243 6.12 23.79 -16.63
N LEU A 244 5.83 23.93 -15.33
CA LEU A 244 5.15 25.10 -14.77
C LEU A 244 5.94 26.39 -15.04
N ILE A 245 7.26 26.37 -14.82
CA ILE A 245 8.15 27.50 -15.16
C ILE A 245 8.12 27.80 -16.67
N LEU A 246 8.17 26.79 -17.53
CA LEU A 246 8.12 26.97 -18.99
C LEU A 246 6.79 27.59 -19.46
N VAL A 247 5.66 27.15 -18.90
CA VAL A 247 4.32 27.69 -19.18
C VAL A 247 4.19 29.12 -18.69
N MET A 248 4.71 29.45 -17.50
CA MET A 248 4.73 30.82 -16.99
C MET A 248 5.59 31.75 -17.86
N LEU A 249 6.78 31.30 -18.30
CA LEU A 249 7.62 32.06 -19.24
C LEU A 249 6.93 32.27 -20.59
N PHE A 250 6.23 31.26 -21.11
CA PHE A 250 5.45 31.39 -22.34
C PHE A 250 4.30 32.39 -22.21
N LEU A 251 3.55 32.36 -21.10
CA LEU A 251 2.50 33.34 -20.80
C LEU A 251 3.05 34.78 -20.73
N VAL A 252 4.19 34.99 -20.06
CA VAL A 252 4.85 36.30 -20.02
C VAL A 252 5.28 36.76 -21.42
N ALA A 253 5.83 35.88 -22.25
CA ALA A 253 6.20 36.21 -23.62
C ALA A 253 4.99 36.59 -24.49
N VAL A 254 3.85 35.89 -24.35
CA VAL A 254 2.60 36.23 -25.05
C VAL A 254 2.05 37.59 -24.59
N ILE A 255 2.07 37.89 -23.30
CA ILE A 255 1.64 39.20 -22.76
C ILE A 255 2.51 40.33 -23.33
N LEU A 256 3.84 40.15 -23.36
CA LEU A 256 4.76 41.13 -23.95
C LEU A 256 4.52 41.33 -25.47
N ALA A 257 4.28 40.25 -26.22
CA ALA A 257 3.95 40.35 -27.65
C ALA A 257 2.64 41.13 -27.90
N VAL A 258 1.59 40.89 -27.10
CA VAL A 258 0.32 41.62 -27.19
C VAL A 258 0.51 43.12 -26.87
N LEU A 259 1.33 43.45 -25.87
CA LEU A 259 1.64 44.85 -25.53
C LEU A 259 2.39 45.58 -26.66
N LEU A 260 3.36 44.92 -27.30
CA LEU A 260 4.11 45.48 -28.44
C LEU A 260 3.20 45.71 -29.66
N ILE A 261 2.33 44.75 -29.99
CA ILE A 261 1.34 44.91 -31.08
C ILE A 261 0.35 46.05 -30.76
N GLY A 262 -0.10 46.15 -29.50
CA GLY A 262 -0.99 47.22 -29.03
C GLY A 262 -0.36 48.62 -29.08
N GLN A 263 0.97 48.73 -28.97
CA GLN A 263 1.69 49.99 -29.21
C GLN A 263 1.80 50.30 -30.70
N SER A 264 2.19 49.34 -31.53
CA SER A 264 2.30 49.52 -32.99
C SER A 264 0.98 49.94 -33.66
N GLN A 265 -0.16 49.44 -33.16
CA GLN A 265 -1.50 49.85 -33.63
C GLN A 265 -1.84 51.33 -33.34
N ARG A 266 -1.15 52.01 -32.40
CA ARG A 266 -1.44 53.42 -32.07
C ARG A 266 -0.72 54.44 -32.97
N GLU A 267 0.26 54.01 -33.78
CA GLU A 267 1.10 54.93 -34.58
C GLU A 267 0.66 55.09 -36.04
N ASN A 268 -0.49 54.52 -36.44
CA ASN A 268 -1.03 54.61 -37.81
C ASN A 268 -2.34 55.45 -37.91
N PRO A 269 -2.27 56.80 -37.82
CA PRO A 269 -3.42 57.65 -38.08
C PRO A 269 -3.67 57.85 -39.60
N LEU A 270 -4.86 57.48 -40.06
CA LEU A 270 -5.52 57.88 -41.31
C LEU A 270 -4.71 57.78 -42.62
N PHE A 271 -4.91 56.68 -43.35
CA PHE A 271 -4.78 56.71 -44.82
C PHE A 271 -6.16 57.04 -45.44
N ASN A 272 -6.29 58.22 -46.04
CA ASN A 272 -7.55 58.74 -46.57
C ASN A 272 -7.76 58.33 -48.05
N PRO A 273 -8.82 57.61 -48.43
CA PRO A 273 -8.99 57.13 -49.80
C PRO A 273 -9.65 58.17 -50.72
N GLN A 274 -9.02 58.47 -51.86
CA GLN A 274 -9.70 59.07 -53.01
C GLN A 274 -9.40 58.29 -54.30
N HIS A 275 -10.48 57.93 -54.99
CA HIS A 275 -10.52 57.34 -56.33
C HIS A 275 -10.58 58.50 -57.38
N PRO A 276 -10.32 58.28 -58.69
CA PRO A 276 -11.11 57.35 -59.52
C PRO A 276 -10.33 56.57 -60.61
N GLN A 277 -11.03 55.56 -61.19
CA GLN A 277 -11.08 55.11 -62.60
C GLN A 277 -9.87 55.33 -63.55
N LYS A 278 -9.49 54.40 -64.46
CA LYS A 278 -10.25 53.41 -65.29
C LYS A 278 -9.24 52.35 -65.85
N GLU A 279 -9.49 51.36 -66.73
CA GLU A 279 -10.60 50.98 -67.62
C GLU A 279 -10.73 49.44 -67.85
N GLN A 280 -9.86 48.82 -68.66
CA GLN A 280 -10.02 47.49 -69.32
C GLN A 280 -8.63 46.82 -69.54
N LYS A 281 -8.45 45.51 -69.86
CA LYS A 281 -9.25 44.61 -70.71
C LYS A 281 -8.93 43.10 -70.50
N GLN A 282 -9.88 42.23 -70.91
CA GLN A 282 -9.87 40.77 -71.27
C GLN A 282 -8.56 39.93 -71.08
N THR A 283 -8.62 38.63 -70.70
CA THR A 283 -9.10 37.49 -71.55
C THR A 283 -9.43 36.20 -70.73
N GLU A 284 -10.02 35.19 -71.39
CA GLU A 284 -10.81 34.03 -70.89
C GLU A 284 -10.06 32.77 -70.32
N LYS A 285 -10.86 31.76 -69.86
CA LYS A 285 -10.62 30.28 -69.85
C LYS A 285 -9.61 29.69 -68.84
N SER A 286 -9.60 28.41 -68.41
CA SER A 286 -10.54 27.23 -68.38
C SER A 286 -9.81 26.02 -67.72
N GLU A 287 -10.35 24.93 -67.14
CA GLU A 287 -11.70 24.41 -66.81
C GLU A 287 -11.62 23.19 -65.84
N GLN A 288 -12.75 22.71 -65.28
CA GLN A 288 -12.96 21.38 -64.63
C GLN A 288 -12.15 21.10 -63.33
N LYS A 289 -12.36 20.08 -62.48
CA LYS A 289 -13.28 18.90 -62.34
C LYS A 289 -13.44 18.64 -60.82
N GLU A 290 -14.60 18.38 -60.20
CA GLU A 290 -15.48 17.19 -60.20
C GLU A 290 -14.84 15.83 -59.79
N GLN A 291 -15.14 15.36 -58.56
CA GLN A 291 -15.49 13.97 -58.14
C GLN A 291 -15.77 13.97 -56.60
N LYS A 292 -16.96 13.58 -56.08
CA LYS A 292 -17.62 12.25 -55.90
C LYS A 292 -17.22 11.53 -54.58
N GLN A 293 -18.17 11.32 -53.66
CA GLN A 293 -18.95 10.07 -53.39
C GLN A 293 -18.11 8.93 -52.76
N ALA A 294 -18.60 8.11 -51.80
CA ALA A 294 -19.82 8.12 -50.96
C ALA A 294 -19.67 7.10 -49.79
N GLU A 295 -20.77 6.52 -49.30
CA GLU A 295 -20.89 5.27 -48.52
C GLU A 295 -20.56 5.26 -47.01
N ASN A 296 -21.62 5.44 -46.22
CA ASN A 296 -21.98 4.54 -45.10
C ASN A 296 -22.59 3.25 -45.72
N PRO A 297 -22.52 2.04 -45.12
CA PRO A 297 -23.37 1.77 -43.95
C PRO A 297 -22.94 0.69 -42.92
N VAL A 298 -23.71 0.66 -41.83
CA VAL A 298 -23.82 -0.33 -40.73
C VAL A 298 -23.88 -1.81 -41.18
N ARG A 299 -23.26 -2.72 -40.41
CA ARG A 299 -23.70 -4.14 -40.25
C ARG A 299 -23.21 -4.81 -38.95
N THR A 300 -24.04 -5.72 -38.41
CA THR A 300 -23.84 -6.64 -37.27
C THR A 300 -24.70 -7.91 -37.49
N PRO A 301 -24.57 -9.03 -36.72
CA PRO A 301 -23.61 -9.36 -35.67
C PRO A 301 -22.42 -10.22 -36.20
N PRO A 302 -22.30 -11.58 -36.13
CA PRO A 302 -23.20 -12.65 -35.65
C PRO A 302 -22.75 -13.28 -34.29
N SER A 303 -22.80 -14.61 -34.12
CA SER A 303 -22.67 -15.36 -32.84
C SER A 303 -22.18 -16.81 -33.05
N GLN A 304 -21.70 -17.48 -31.98
CA GLN A 304 -21.30 -18.92 -31.84
C GLN A 304 -20.04 -19.34 -32.64
N HIS A 305 -19.01 -19.94 -32.04
CA HIS A 305 -19.00 -21.24 -31.33
C HIS A 305 -17.77 -21.42 -30.40
N GLN A 306 -17.44 -22.68 -30.02
CA GLN A 306 -16.35 -23.15 -29.15
C GLN A 306 -16.54 -22.84 -27.63
N GLU A 307 -16.19 -23.74 -26.69
CA GLU A 307 -15.68 -25.12 -26.84
C GLU A 307 -16.15 -26.06 -25.71
N GLN A 308 -16.19 -27.36 -25.99
CA GLN A 308 -16.41 -28.42 -25.00
C GLN A 308 -15.05 -28.93 -24.52
N SER A 309 -14.79 -28.94 -23.21
CA SER A 309 -13.67 -29.67 -22.61
C SER A 309 -14.16 -30.91 -21.86
N LEU A 310 -13.43 -32.02 -22.00
CA LEU A 310 -13.86 -33.32 -21.50
C LEU A 310 -13.68 -33.46 -19.99
N MET A 311 -14.62 -34.17 -19.35
CA MET A 311 -14.32 -34.86 -18.10
C MET A 311 -13.32 -35.99 -18.36
N MET A 312 -12.21 -36.01 -17.62
CA MET A 312 -11.45 -37.24 -17.38
C MET A 312 -11.26 -37.44 -15.88
N SER A 313 -12.01 -38.40 -15.34
CA SER A 313 -11.93 -38.83 -13.95
C SER A 313 -10.81 -39.85 -13.78
N VAL A 314 -9.72 -39.47 -13.10
CA VAL A 314 -8.64 -40.38 -12.73
C VAL A 314 -8.86 -40.90 -11.30
N PRO A 315 -9.08 -42.22 -11.09
CA PRO A 315 -9.27 -42.77 -9.75
C PRO A 315 -7.91 -42.92 -9.04
N ILE A 316 -7.64 -42.04 -8.07
CA ILE A 316 -6.48 -42.18 -7.18
C ILE A 316 -6.65 -43.46 -6.33
N LYS A 317 -5.73 -44.42 -6.48
CA LYS A 317 -5.70 -45.62 -5.64
C LYS A 317 -5.34 -45.24 -4.20
N LYS A 318 -6.17 -45.69 -3.26
CA LYS A 318 -5.82 -45.66 -1.83
C LYS A 318 -4.64 -46.60 -1.55
N THR A 319 -3.58 -46.07 -0.96
CA THR A 319 -2.58 -46.86 -0.22
C THR A 319 -2.56 -46.36 1.22
N ALA A 320 -2.84 -47.25 2.16
CA ALA A 320 -2.86 -47.00 3.60
C ALA A 320 -2.40 -48.28 4.33
N LYS A 321 -2.03 -48.15 5.62
CA LYS A 321 -1.06 -48.98 6.37
C LYS A 321 0.37 -48.56 6.03
N ALA A 322 1.15 -47.94 6.91
CA ALA A 322 1.13 -47.87 8.39
C ALA A 322 1.30 -49.25 9.05
N ASN A 323 2.53 -49.48 9.53
CA ASN A 323 2.89 -50.35 10.66
C ASN A 323 4.39 -50.13 10.93
N LEU A 324 4.70 -49.45 12.04
CA LEU A 324 6.01 -49.51 12.68
C LEU A 324 5.79 -49.15 14.15
N GLN A 325 5.77 -50.20 14.97
CA GLN A 325 5.60 -50.16 16.41
C GLN A 325 6.84 -50.84 17.01
N ASP A 326 6.99 -50.73 18.33
CA ASP A 326 8.01 -51.42 19.14
C ASP A 326 9.46 -51.00 18.89
N TYR A 327 9.96 -50.14 19.78
CA TYR A 327 11.17 -50.45 20.54
C TYR A 327 10.92 -50.17 22.02
N SER A 328 11.29 -51.14 22.86
CA SER A 328 11.46 -51.00 24.32
C SER A 328 12.93 -51.23 24.65
#